data_AF-A0A6F9BII9-F1
#
_entry.id   AF-A0A6F9BII9-F1
#
_cell.length_a   1.000
_cell.length_b   1.000
_cell.length_c   1.000
_cell.angle_alpha   90.00
_cell.angle_beta   90.00
_cell.angle_gamma   90.00
#
_symmetry.space_group_name_H-M   'P 1'
#
loop_
_entity.id
_entity.type
_entity.pdbx_description
1 polymer ?
#
loop_
_entity_poly.entity_id
_entity_poly.type
_entity_poly.pdbx_seq_one_letter_code
_entity_poly.pdbx_strand_id
1 'polypeptide(L)'
;KWHKNNENVICKSIGCGTSNGSKDIILKKDNLTTWMNELECNGNEPYLWKCSFPGWNISSYTKDTVKKITCSDKIHLALESLPGFRCAGTLRYQKISKVNETGYFCDPKWDKRQADLVCEHLKCGKSKRLPAAGMFSQKAKTGDLKHLQCSSDEHMKHIWQCLTKDVEMCTERIAVICSGKYFTFTSPHSLIITTFVYKVEAMSVLESWKWMMTMGFGNLYAKANTS
;
A
#
# COMPACT_ATOMS: atom_id res chain seq x y z
N LYS A 1 20.93 13.92 -19.69
CA LYS A 1 21.16 12.54 -20.21
C LYS A 1 20.72 11.56 -19.13
N TRP A 2 20.21 10.37 -19.48
CA TRP A 2 19.78 9.37 -18.48
C TRP A 2 20.86 8.31 -18.29
N HIS A 3 21.23 8.02 -17.04
CA HIS A 3 22.35 7.13 -16.70
C HIS A 3 21.90 5.97 -15.79
N LYS A 4 22.64 4.85 -15.85
CA LYS A 4 22.37 3.65 -15.05
C LYS A 4 22.43 3.92 -13.53
N ASN A 5 23.24 4.88 -13.10
CA ASN A 5 23.33 5.28 -11.70
C ASN A 5 21.99 5.82 -11.18
N ASN A 6 21.27 6.59 -11.99
CA ASN A 6 19.93 7.06 -11.65
C ASN A 6 18.99 5.88 -11.39
N GLU A 7 18.99 4.90 -12.29
CA GLU A 7 18.14 3.71 -12.16
C GLU A 7 18.50 2.89 -10.93
N ASN A 8 19.79 2.72 -10.64
CA ASN A 8 20.26 2.00 -9.46
C ASN A 8 19.84 2.68 -8.16
N VAL A 9 19.99 4.01 -8.06
CA VAL A 9 19.53 4.76 -6.88
C VAL A 9 18.02 4.64 -6.71
N ILE A 10 17.24 4.68 -7.80
CA ILE A 10 15.78 4.51 -7.74
C ILE A 10 15.40 3.13 -7.21
N CYS A 11 15.98 2.07 -7.75
CA CYS A 11 15.69 0.70 -7.30
C CYS A 11 16.14 0.46 -5.85
N LYS A 12 17.29 1.03 -5.46
CA LYS A 12 17.84 0.94 -4.12
C LYS A 12 16.99 1.72 -3.11
N SER A 13 16.54 2.93 -3.45
CA SER A 13 15.79 3.80 -2.54
C SER A 13 14.46 3.18 -2.13
N ILE A 14 13.80 2.46 -3.05
CA ILE A 14 12.53 1.76 -2.77
C ILE A 14 12.73 0.33 -2.24
N GLY A 15 13.97 -0.12 -2.01
CA GLY A 15 14.27 -1.47 -1.50
C GLY A 15 14.09 -2.62 -2.50
N CYS A 16 13.98 -2.32 -3.80
CA CYS A 16 13.77 -3.27 -4.90
C CYS A 16 15.08 -3.78 -5.54
N GLY A 17 16.23 -3.62 -4.88
CA GLY A 17 17.51 -4.13 -5.36
C GLY A 17 18.17 -3.24 -6.41
N THR A 18 18.70 -3.82 -7.50
CA THR A 18 19.45 -3.11 -8.55
C THR A 18 18.63 -2.91 -9.82
N SER A 19 19.06 -2.02 -10.72
CA SER A 19 18.39 -1.83 -12.01
C SER A 19 18.70 -2.95 -12.99
N ASN A 20 17.65 -3.50 -13.61
CA ASN A 20 17.71 -4.38 -14.78
C ASN A 20 17.51 -3.60 -16.10
N GLY A 21 17.27 -2.28 -16.03
CA GLY A 21 17.17 -1.39 -17.18
C GLY A 21 15.93 -0.49 -17.16
N SER A 22 15.90 0.47 -18.10
CA SER A 22 14.77 1.36 -18.31
C SER A 22 14.31 1.41 -19.76
N LYS A 23 13.07 1.84 -19.95
CA LYS A 23 12.48 2.13 -21.27
C LYS A 23 11.74 3.45 -21.26
N ASP A 24 11.75 4.12 -22.40
CA ASP A 24 10.95 5.33 -22.60
C ASP A 24 9.50 4.97 -22.84
N ILE A 25 8.61 5.70 -22.18
CA ILE A 25 7.17 5.68 -22.41
C ILE A 25 6.77 7.06 -22.88
N ILE A 26 6.21 7.14 -24.07
CA ILE A 26 5.58 8.35 -24.58
C ILE A 26 4.22 8.45 -23.92
N LEU A 27 3.99 9.55 -23.20
CA LEU A 27 2.72 9.80 -22.57
C LEU A 27 1.84 10.59 -23.54
N LYS A 28 0.58 10.17 -23.67
CA LYS A 28 -0.40 10.89 -24.44
C LYS A 28 -0.81 12.11 -23.60
N LYS A 29 -0.20 13.24 -23.94
CA LYS A 29 -0.43 14.63 -23.57
C LYS A 29 -1.76 14.90 -22.83
N ASP A 30 -1.81 14.57 -21.54
CA ASP A 30 -2.84 15.03 -20.59
C ASP A 30 -2.13 15.29 -19.25
N ASN A 31 -1.81 16.55 -18.98
CA ASN A 31 -1.39 17.12 -17.69
C ASN A 31 -0.42 16.28 -16.85
N LEU A 32 0.80 16.13 -17.37
CA LEU A 32 1.88 15.55 -16.59
C LEU A 32 2.52 16.62 -15.73
N THR A 33 2.21 16.60 -14.44
CA THR A 33 3.06 17.28 -13.46
C THR A 33 4.42 16.58 -13.45
N THR A 34 5.43 17.22 -14.01
CA THR A 34 6.81 16.72 -13.97
C THR A 34 7.36 16.94 -12.57
N TRP A 35 7.14 15.97 -11.69
CA TRP A 35 7.56 16.08 -10.29
C TRP A 35 9.08 16.15 -10.14
N MET A 36 9.83 15.39 -10.92
CA MET A 36 11.30 15.38 -10.90
C MET A 36 11.85 14.90 -12.25
N ASN A 37 12.83 15.61 -12.78
CA ASN A 37 13.45 15.36 -14.08
C ASN A 37 14.98 15.55 -13.97
N GLU A 38 15.70 15.31 -15.08
CA GLU A 38 17.12 15.68 -15.21
C GLU A 38 18.00 15.23 -14.02
N LEU A 39 17.66 14.06 -13.46
CA LEU A 39 18.36 13.48 -12.32
C LEU A 39 19.81 13.15 -12.68
N GLU A 40 20.72 13.58 -11.82
CA GLU A 40 22.13 13.25 -11.88
C GLU A 40 22.55 12.63 -10.55
N CYS A 41 22.47 11.30 -10.50
CA CYS A 41 22.90 10.50 -9.37
C CYS A 41 24.32 9.96 -9.58
N ASN A 42 25.13 9.99 -8.53
CA ASN A 42 26.45 9.37 -8.49
C ASN A 42 26.38 7.85 -8.30
N GLY A 43 25.28 7.32 -7.78
CA GLY A 43 25.03 5.89 -7.56
C GLY A 43 25.11 5.46 -6.09
N ASN A 44 25.67 6.30 -5.23
CA ASN A 44 25.91 6.02 -3.82
C ASN A 44 24.86 6.64 -2.88
N GLU A 45 24.00 7.50 -3.42
CA GLU A 45 22.96 8.19 -2.68
C GLU A 45 22.04 7.18 -1.94
N PRO A 46 21.55 7.55 -0.73
CA PRO A 46 20.60 6.73 -0.01
C PRO A 46 19.18 6.84 -0.59
N TYR A 47 18.83 7.99 -1.17
CA TYR A 47 17.50 8.31 -1.68
C TYR A 47 17.56 9.07 -2.99
N LEU A 48 16.49 8.98 -3.77
CA LEU A 48 16.39 9.63 -5.07
C LEU A 48 16.47 11.17 -4.99
N TRP A 49 15.81 11.77 -4.00
CA TRP A 49 15.81 13.23 -3.79
C TRP A 49 17.12 13.79 -3.21
N LYS A 50 18.12 12.92 -2.95
CA LYS A 50 19.48 13.35 -2.61
C LYS A 50 20.40 13.44 -3.83
N CYS A 51 19.94 12.98 -4.99
CA CYS A 51 20.64 13.23 -6.24
C CYS A 51 20.54 14.72 -6.63
N SER A 52 21.42 15.17 -7.52
CA SER A 52 21.32 16.51 -8.10
C SER A 52 20.17 16.54 -9.11
N PHE A 53 19.30 17.56 -9.03
CA PHE A 53 18.25 17.84 -9.99
C PHE A 53 17.85 19.34 -9.94
N PRO A 54 17.20 19.89 -10.98
CA PRO A 54 16.89 21.33 -11.08
C PRO A 54 15.91 21.88 -10.04
N GLY A 55 15.23 21.00 -9.30
CA GLY A 55 14.16 21.34 -8.36
C GLY A 55 12.82 20.71 -8.75
N TRP A 56 11.87 20.76 -7.82
CA TRP A 56 10.53 20.17 -8.01
C TRP A 56 9.73 20.98 -9.04
N ASN A 57 9.10 20.29 -9.99
CA ASN A 57 8.30 20.93 -11.04
C ASN A 57 9.06 21.94 -11.93
N ILE A 58 10.39 21.86 -11.93
CA ILE A 58 11.27 22.67 -12.79
C ILE A 58 11.83 21.72 -13.84
N SER A 59 11.61 22.01 -15.12
CA SER A 59 12.12 21.19 -16.22
C SER A 59 12.42 22.02 -17.45
N SER A 60 13.65 21.93 -17.96
CA SER A 60 13.99 22.38 -19.31
C SER A 60 13.61 21.37 -20.41
N TYR A 61 13.21 20.16 -20.01
CA TYR A 61 12.89 19.08 -20.92
C TYR A 61 11.45 19.20 -21.45
N THR A 62 11.32 19.27 -22.77
CA THR A 62 10.06 19.56 -23.49
C THR A 62 9.38 18.32 -24.08
N LYS A 63 9.97 17.13 -23.92
CA LYS A 63 9.37 15.89 -24.43
C LYS A 63 8.51 15.24 -23.37
N ASP A 64 7.31 14.84 -23.76
CA ASP A 64 6.34 14.11 -22.94
C ASP A 64 6.73 12.62 -22.79
N THR A 65 7.99 12.35 -22.45
CA THR A 65 8.53 11.00 -22.26
C THR A 65 8.90 10.77 -20.81
N VAL A 66 8.41 9.69 -20.21
CA VAL A 66 8.86 9.22 -18.89
C VAL A 66 9.66 7.94 -18.99
N LYS A 67 10.55 7.74 -18.02
CA LYS A 67 11.31 6.50 -17.88
C LYS A 67 10.52 5.50 -17.04
N LYS A 68 10.28 4.31 -17.60
CA LYS A 68 9.85 3.13 -16.84
C LYS A 68 11.07 2.29 -16.51
N ILE A 69 11.37 2.18 -15.23
CA ILE A 69 12.53 1.46 -14.71
C ILE A 69 12.08 0.07 -14.21
N THR A 70 12.89 -0.95 -14.48
CA THR A 70 12.66 -2.32 -14.01
C THR A 70 13.78 -2.70 -13.05
N CYS A 71 13.41 -3.03 -11.81
CA CYS A 71 14.36 -3.44 -10.76
C CYS A 71 14.47 -4.96 -10.67
N SER A 72 15.51 -5.44 -9.97
CA SER A 72 15.76 -6.88 -9.76
C SER A 72 14.70 -7.54 -8.89
N ASP A 73 14.25 -6.84 -7.84
CA ASP A 73 13.27 -7.34 -6.90
C ASP A 73 11.92 -6.62 -7.09
N LYS A 74 10.83 -7.26 -6.65
CA LYS A 74 9.49 -6.67 -6.69
C LYS A 74 8.90 -6.62 -5.29
N ILE A 75 8.39 -5.46 -4.89
CA ILE A 75 7.65 -5.31 -3.64
C ILE A 75 6.16 -5.22 -3.97
N HIS A 76 5.40 -6.14 -3.37
CA HIS A 76 3.94 -6.16 -3.45
C HIS A 76 3.35 -5.71 -2.11
N LEU A 77 2.47 -4.71 -2.17
CA LEU A 77 1.71 -4.24 -1.01
C LEU A 77 0.38 -4.98 -0.93
N ALA A 78 -0.01 -5.37 0.28
CA ALA A 78 -1.29 -6.02 0.56
C ALA A 78 -1.76 -5.68 1.97
N LEU A 79 -3.03 -5.94 2.24
CA LEU A 79 -3.58 -5.91 3.60
C LEU A 79 -3.64 -7.32 4.15
N GLU A 80 -3.16 -7.52 5.37
CA GLU A 80 -3.52 -8.67 6.18
C GLU A 80 -4.81 -8.33 6.92
N SER A 81 -5.89 -8.97 6.47
CA SER A 81 -7.24 -8.71 6.94
C SER A 81 -7.81 -9.91 7.69
N LEU A 82 -8.92 -9.70 8.39
CA LEU A 82 -9.76 -10.81 8.85
C LEU A 82 -10.45 -11.50 7.66
N PRO A 83 -10.83 -12.78 7.78
CA PRO A 83 -11.55 -13.50 6.73
C PRO A 83 -12.78 -12.72 6.24
N GLY A 84 -12.93 -12.63 4.92
CA GLY A 84 -14.01 -11.90 4.27
C GLY A 84 -13.74 -10.41 4.02
N PHE A 85 -12.70 -9.81 4.64
CA PHE A 85 -12.38 -8.40 4.50
C PHE A 85 -11.26 -8.15 3.48
N ARG A 86 -11.55 -7.45 2.37
CA ARG A 86 -10.54 -7.15 1.33
C ARG A 86 -9.87 -5.78 1.49
N CYS A 87 -10.62 -4.79 1.99
CA CYS A 87 -10.20 -3.38 2.02
C CYS A 87 -10.01 -2.84 3.45
N ALA A 88 -9.72 -3.72 4.42
CA ALA A 88 -9.47 -3.36 5.80
C ALA A 88 -8.47 -4.34 6.42
N GLY A 89 -7.33 -3.86 6.90
CA GLY A 89 -6.30 -4.72 7.46
C GLY A 89 -5.00 -4.01 7.84
N THR A 90 -4.03 -4.79 8.33
CA THR A 90 -2.65 -4.35 8.60
C THR A 90 -1.87 -4.30 7.29
N LEU A 91 -1.13 -3.21 7.03
CA LEU A 91 -0.34 -3.09 5.81
C LEU A 91 0.88 -4.02 5.86
N ARG A 92 0.97 -4.93 4.88
CA ARG A 92 2.10 -5.85 4.72
C ARG A 92 2.79 -5.65 3.37
N TYR A 93 4.08 -5.94 3.33
CA TYR A 93 4.82 -6.10 2.08
C TYR A 93 5.21 -7.55 1.85
N GLN A 94 5.38 -7.88 0.58
CA GLN A 94 5.98 -9.12 0.12
C GLN A 94 7.03 -8.78 -0.94
N LYS A 95 8.29 -9.02 -0.61
CA LYS A 95 9.41 -8.87 -1.52
C LYS A 95 9.62 -10.19 -2.25
N ILE A 96 9.36 -10.17 -3.55
CA ILE A 96 9.60 -11.27 -4.46
C ILE A 96 11.02 -11.09 -5.02
N SER A 97 11.92 -11.93 -4.55
CA SER A 97 13.33 -11.97 -4.96
C SER A 97 13.81 -13.43 -4.97
N LYS A 98 15.13 -13.68 -4.90
CA LYS A 98 15.68 -15.04 -4.71
C LYS A 98 15.21 -15.67 -3.40
N VAL A 99 15.04 -14.85 -2.35
CA VAL A 99 14.45 -15.24 -1.07
C VAL A 99 13.19 -14.40 -0.89
N ASN A 100 12.05 -15.06 -0.78
CA ASN A 100 10.79 -14.35 -0.53
C ASN A 100 10.80 -13.83 0.92
N GLU A 101 10.71 -12.52 1.07
CA GLU A 101 10.66 -11.85 2.37
C GLU A 101 9.26 -11.24 2.53
N THR A 102 8.70 -11.35 3.73
CA THR A 102 7.40 -10.75 4.07
C THR A 102 7.48 -10.05 5.39
N GLY A 103 6.84 -8.90 5.48
CA GLY A 103 6.87 -8.09 6.68
C GLY A 103 5.76 -7.06 6.69
N TYR A 104 5.84 -6.15 7.65
CA TYR A 104 4.87 -5.09 7.90
C TYR A 104 5.52 -3.72 7.81
N PHE A 105 4.70 -2.69 7.72
CA PHE A 105 5.17 -1.32 7.83
C PHE A 105 4.88 -0.74 9.21
N CYS A 106 5.73 0.17 9.64
CA CYS A 106 5.47 1.05 10.77
C CYS A 106 5.78 2.50 10.40
N ASP A 107 5.03 3.42 10.99
CA ASP A 107 5.21 4.86 10.85
C ASP A 107 4.60 5.55 12.09
N PRO A 108 5.41 6.20 12.95
CA PRO A 108 4.91 6.97 14.09
C PRO A 108 4.00 8.15 13.68
N LYS A 109 4.11 8.62 12.45
CA LYS A 109 3.37 9.76 11.88
C LYS A 109 2.32 9.32 10.87
N TRP A 110 1.88 8.06 10.95
CA TRP A 110 0.86 7.50 10.07
C TRP A 110 -0.41 8.36 10.01
N ASP A 111 -0.64 8.99 8.87
CA ASP A 111 -1.70 9.95 8.66
C ASP A 111 -2.73 9.51 7.60
N LYS A 112 -3.80 10.30 7.49
CA LYS A 112 -4.90 10.04 6.55
C LYS A 112 -4.44 10.13 5.09
N ARG A 113 -3.51 11.02 4.78
CA ARG A 113 -3.02 11.24 3.41
C ARG A 113 -2.24 10.04 2.93
N GLN A 114 -1.35 9.50 3.75
CA GLN A 114 -0.60 8.28 3.45
C GLN A 114 -1.55 7.06 3.35
N ALA A 115 -2.56 6.99 4.21
CA ALA A 115 -3.61 5.98 4.14
C ALA A 115 -4.43 6.05 2.85
N ASP A 116 -4.74 7.24 2.36
CA ASP A 116 -5.40 7.43 1.07
C ASP A 116 -4.55 6.87 -0.07
N LEU A 117 -3.24 7.15 -0.09
CA LEU A 117 -2.31 6.63 -1.10
C LEU A 117 -2.25 5.09 -1.08
N VAL A 118 -2.28 4.47 0.11
CA VAL A 118 -2.34 3.01 0.25
C VAL A 118 -3.65 2.45 -0.31
N CYS A 119 -4.78 3.02 0.09
CA CYS A 119 -6.10 2.56 -0.35
C CYS A 119 -6.27 2.68 -1.87
N GLU A 120 -5.76 3.75 -2.47
CA GLU A 120 -5.78 3.95 -3.92
C GLU A 120 -4.88 2.95 -4.62
N HIS A 121 -3.66 2.73 -4.12
CA HIS A 121 -2.73 1.74 -4.66
C HIS A 121 -3.34 0.33 -4.68
N LEU A 122 -4.06 -0.02 -3.60
CA LEU A 122 -4.76 -1.31 -3.46
C LEU A 122 -6.09 -1.37 -4.22
N LYS A 123 -6.49 -0.30 -4.90
CA LYS A 123 -7.77 -0.16 -5.61
C LYS A 123 -8.99 -0.35 -4.70
N CYS A 124 -8.86 0.13 -3.47
CA CYS A 124 -9.89 0.13 -2.42
C CYS A 124 -10.47 1.53 -2.16
N GLY A 125 -10.30 2.50 -3.06
CA GLY A 125 -10.79 3.87 -2.90
C GLY A 125 -9.93 4.69 -1.94
N LYS A 126 -10.56 5.52 -1.10
CA LYS A 126 -9.88 6.40 -0.12
C LYS A 126 -9.90 5.77 1.28
N SER A 127 -9.08 6.28 2.20
CA SER A 127 -9.14 5.89 3.60
C SER A 127 -10.43 6.39 4.25
N LYS A 128 -11.04 5.55 5.10
CA LYS A 128 -12.16 5.94 5.98
C LYS A 128 -11.72 6.14 7.41
N ARG A 129 -10.88 5.24 7.92
CA ARG A 129 -10.41 5.25 9.31
C ARG A 129 -8.99 4.74 9.40
N LEU A 130 -8.27 5.29 10.38
CA LEU A 130 -6.97 4.82 10.85
C LEU A 130 -7.20 4.02 12.13
N PRO A 131 -7.35 2.69 12.03
CA PRO A 131 -7.47 1.82 13.20
C PRO A 131 -6.21 1.84 14.05
N ALA A 132 -6.36 1.59 15.36
CA ALA A 132 -5.21 1.41 16.25
C ALA A 132 -4.34 0.23 15.81
N ALA A 133 -3.04 0.33 16.06
CA ALA A 133 -2.10 -0.74 15.79
C ALA A 133 -2.55 -2.04 16.46
N GLY A 134 -2.44 -3.15 15.75
CA GLY A 134 -2.83 -4.46 16.28
C GLY A 134 -4.30 -4.84 16.11
N MET A 135 -5.19 -3.94 15.68
CA MET A 135 -6.62 -4.26 15.47
C MET A 135 -6.86 -5.45 14.53
N PHE A 136 -6.00 -5.64 13.53
CA PHE A 136 -6.09 -6.72 12.55
C PHE A 136 -5.00 -7.79 12.74
N SER A 137 -4.24 -7.73 13.83
CA SER A 137 -3.18 -8.70 14.10
C SER A 137 -3.80 -10.05 14.47
N GLN A 138 -3.74 -11.00 13.54
CA GLN A 138 -3.90 -12.41 13.87
C GLN A 138 -2.65 -12.82 14.68
N LYS A 139 -2.83 -13.56 15.78
CA LYS A 139 -1.77 -13.90 16.75
C LYS A 139 -0.45 -14.31 16.06
N ALA A 140 0.66 -13.71 16.52
CA ALA A 140 2.04 -14.20 16.42
C ALA A 140 2.71 -14.38 15.03
N LYS A 141 2.29 -13.65 13.98
CA LYS A 141 3.19 -13.51 12.82
C LYS A 141 4.24 -12.44 13.11
N THR A 142 5.43 -12.88 13.51
CA THR A 142 6.64 -12.06 13.52
C THR A 142 7.10 -11.92 12.08
N GLY A 143 7.13 -10.69 11.57
CA GLY A 143 7.65 -10.36 10.25
C GLY A 143 8.50 -9.12 10.37
N ASP A 144 9.46 -8.96 9.46
CA ASP A 144 10.34 -7.80 9.42
C ASP A 144 9.50 -6.51 9.34
N LEU A 145 9.93 -5.49 10.06
CA LEU A 145 9.23 -4.22 10.13
C LEU A 145 10.03 -3.17 9.37
N LYS A 146 9.40 -2.54 8.38
CA LYS A 146 10.01 -1.48 7.56
C LYS A 146 9.36 -0.14 7.83
N HIS A 147 10.17 0.91 7.79
CA HIS A 147 9.70 2.27 7.95
C HIS A 147 9.03 2.78 6.68
N LEU A 148 7.90 3.43 6.87
CA LEU A 148 7.26 4.21 5.84
C LEU A 148 7.44 5.69 6.22
N GLN A 149 8.44 6.35 5.66
CA GLN A 149 8.71 7.76 5.94
C GLN A 149 8.37 8.58 4.70
N CYS A 150 7.21 9.23 4.71
CA CYS A 150 6.84 10.18 3.67
C CYS A 150 7.38 11.58 3.99
N SER A 151 7.82 12.31 2.96
CA SER A 151 8.04 13.75 3.09
C SER A 151 6.69 14.47 3.27
N SER A 152 6.66 15.58 4.00
CA SER A 152 5.46 16.44 4.17
C SER A 152 5.06 17.18 2.88
N ASP A 153 5.74 16.91 1.78
CA ASP A 153 5.52 17.53 0.48
C ASP A 153 4.18 17.10 -0.13
N GLU A 154 3.37 18.06 -0.55
CA GLU A 154 2.03 17.87 -1.13
C GLU A 154 2.06 17.17 -2.51
N HIS A 155 3.23 17.10 -3.15
CA HIS A 155 3.38 16.56 -4.51
C HIS A 155 3.40 15.02 -4.58
N MET A 156 3.32 14.31 -3.44
CA MET A 156 3.35 12.85 -3.41
C MET A 156 2.03 12.24 -3.90
N LYS A 157 2.12 11.43 -4.96
CA LYS A 157 0.98 10.74 -5.59
C LYS A 157 1.01 9.22 -5.39
N HIS A 158 2.10 8.67 -4.86
CA HIS A 158 2.25 7.23 -4.72
C HIS A 158 3.00 6.81 -3.45
N ILE A 159 2.50 5.74 -2.80
CA ILE A 159 3.04 5.22 -1.54
C ILE A 159 4.50 4.74 -1.62
N TRP A 160 4.96 4.28 -2.78
CA TRP A 160 6.35 3.80 -2.95
C TRP A 160 7.38 4.94 -2.81
N GLN A 161 6.95 6.20 -2.91
CA GLN A 161 7.79 7.38 -2.68
C GLN A 161 8.17 7.55 -1.20
N CYS A 162 7.50 6.83 -0.31
CA CYS A 162 7.70 6.89 1.14
C CYS A 162 8.51 5.71 1.71
N LEU A 163 8.95 4.78 0.86
CA LEU A 163 9.76 3.66 1.31
C LEU A 163 11.17 4.17 1.57
N THR A 164 11.61 4.11 2.83
CA THR A 164 12.97 4.47 3.23
C THR A 164 13.68 3.28 3.88
N LYS A 165 15.02 3.32 3.90
CA LYS A 165 15.87 2.26 4.44
C LYS A 165 16.33 2.53 5.87
N ASP A 166 16.01 3.69 6.45
CA ASP A 166 16.59 4.16 7.72
C ASP A 166 15.65 4.20 8.92
N VAL A 167 16.34 4.31 10.06
CA VAL A 167 16.05 3.80 11.40
C VAL A 167 15.39 4.85 12.29
N GLU A 168 14.07 4.95 12.27
CA GLU A 168 13.38 5.20 13.54
C GLU A 168 13.13 3.84 14.19
N MET A 169 12.89 3.75 15.49
CA MET A 169 12.39 2.49 16.06
C MET A 169 10.89 2.64 16.21
N CYS A 170 10.12 2.03 15.30
CA CYS A 170 8.70 1.81 15.54
C CYS A 170 8.44 0.32 15.72
N THR A 171 7.47 0.01 16.57
CA THR A 171 7.04 -1.36 16.91
C THR A 171 5.61 -1.61 16.45
N GLU A 172 4.84 -0.54 16.24
CA GLU A 172 3.44 -0.57 15.89
C GLU A 172 3.23 -0.71 14.39
N ARG A 173 2.50 -1.76 14.00
CA ARG A 173 2.16 -2.02 12.59
C ARG A 173 1.04 -1.07 12.18
N ILE A 174 1.23 -0.39 11.06
CA ILE A 174 0.19 0.47 10.51
C ILE A 174 -0.95 -0.36 9.91
N ALA A 175 -2.17 0.13 10.11
CA ALA A 175 -3.37 -0.48 9.59
C ALA A 175 -4.29 0.59 9.00
N VAL A 176 -5.16 0.18 8.07
CA VAL A 176 -6.08 1.08 7.38
C VAL A 176 -7.40 0.39 7.08
N ILE A 177 -8.47 1.18 7.19
CA ILE A 177 -9.80 0.80 6.69
C ILE A 177 -10.13 1.72 5.52
N CYS A 178 -10.12 1.18 4.31
CA CYS A 178 -10.41 1.90 3.07
C CYS A 178 -11.91 1.95 2.78
N SER A 179 -12.35 2.74 1.80
CA SER A 179 -13.76 2.93 1.46
C SER A 179 -14.35 1.83 0.58
N GLY A 180 -13.49 1.05 -0.07
CA GLY A 180 -13.82 -0.03 -0.98
C GLY A 180 -14.60 -1.14 -0.29
N LYS A 181 -15.36 -1.90 -1.09
CA LYS A 181 -16.30 -2.90 -0.61
C LYS A 181 -15.62 -3.91 0.31
N TYR A 182 -16.14 -4.03 1.52
CA TYR A 182 -15.54 -4.77 2.63
C TYR A 182 -15.75 -6.28 2.56
N PHE A 183 -16.60 -6.81 1.68
CA PHE A 183 -17.02 -8.20 1.73
C PHE A 183 -16.89 -8.91 0.39
N THR A 184 -16.25 -10.08 0.40
CA THR A 184 -16.44 -11.11 -0.62
C THR A 184 -16.84 -12.39 0.11
N PHE A 185 -18.14 -12.69 0.18
CA PHE A 185 -18.61 -13.99 0.64
C PHE A 185 -18.65 -14.92 -0.56
N THR A 186 -17.75 -15.90 -0.64
CA THR A 186 -17.93 -17.03 -1.54
C THR A 186 -18.81 -18.04 -0.82
N SER A 187 -20.10 -18.06 -1.15
CA SER A 187 -21.00 -19.12 -0.67
C SER A 187 -20.51 -20.47 -1.17
N PRO A 188 -20.28 -21.48 -0.31
CA PRO A 188 -19.78 -22.78 -0.73
C PRO A 188 -20.82 -23.65 -1.48
N HIS A 189 -22.05 -23.17 -1.69
CA HIS A 189 -23.16 -23.98 -2.20
C HIS A 189 -23.75 -23.55 -3.56
N SER A 190 -23.10 -22.70 -4.34
CA SER A 190 -23.63 -22.36 -5.68
C SER A 190 -22.56 -22.35 -6.76
N LEU A 191 -22.73 -23.20 -7.77
CA LEU A 191 -21.97 -23.23 -9.03
C LEU A 191 -22.22 -21.98 -9.91
N ILE A 192 -22.83 -20.92 -9.38
CA ILE A 192 -23.10 -19.68 -10.09
C ILE A 192 -22.43 -18.54 -9.32
N ILE A 193 -21.42 -17.93 -9.94
CA ILE A 193 -20.73 -16.74 -9.41
C ILE A 193 -21.70 -15.55 -9.50
N THR A 194 -22.56 -15.37 -8.50
CA THR A 194 -23.30 -14.12 -8.31
C THR A 194 -22.54 -13.26 -7.31
N THR A 195 -21.91 -12.20 -7.80
CA THR A 195 -21.26 -11.20 -6.96
C THR A 195 -22.34 -10.36 -6.28
N PHE A 196 -22.73 -10.74 -5.07
CA PHE A 196 -23.61 -9.88 -4.27
C PHE A 196 -22.82 -8.70 -3.70
N VAL A 197 -23.16 -7.51 -4.20
CA VAL A 197 -22.67 -6.23 -3.69
C VAL A 197 -23.61 -5.79 -2.57
N TYR A 198 -23.20 -5.91 -1.31
CA TYR A 198 -23.91 -5.26 -0.21
C TYR A 198 -23.20 -3.96 0.19
N LYS A 199 -23.95 -2.85 0.14
CA LYS A 199 -23.56 -1.57 0.73
C LYS A 199 -23.97 -1.63 2.20
N VAL A 200 -23.01 -1.90 3.09
CA VAL A 200 -23.27 -1.82 4.53
C VAL A 200 -23.15 -0.35 4.95
N GLU A 201 -24.25 0.40 4.84
CA GLU A 201 -24.41 1.63 5.60
C GLU A 201 -24.73 1.22 7.04
N ALA A 202 -23.73 1.42 7.92
CA ALA A 202 -23.81 1.39 9.38
C ALA A 202 -25.06 0.73 10.00
N MET A 203 -25.18 -0.60 9.87
CA MET A 203 -26.17 -1.33 10.66
C MET A 203 -25.56 -1.64 12.02
N SER A 204 -26.25 -1.20 13.07
CA SER A 204 -25.89 -1.47 14.46
C SER A 204 -25.72 -2.98 14.69
N VAL A 205 -24.81 -3.35 15.61
CA VAL A 205 -24.48 -4.76 15.93
C VAL A 205 -25.74 -5.60 16.18
N LEU A 206 -26.83 -5.01 16.69
CA LEU A 206 -28.10 -5.66 16.98
C LEU A 206 -28.87 -6.12 15.73
N GLU A 207 -28.76 -5.43 14.59
CA GLU A 207 -29.48 -5.84 13.38
C GLU A 207 -28.80 -7.00 12.64
N SER A 208 -27.49 -7.20 12.88
CA SER A 208 -26.76 -8.35 12.36
C SER A 208 -27.28 -9.69 12.93
N TRP A 209 -27.73 -9.71 14.18
CA TRP A 209 -28.32 -10.91 14.82
C TRP A 209 -29.69 -11.26 14.23
N LYS A 210 -30.48 -10.24 13.86
CA LYS A 210 -31.83 -10.42 13.29
C LYS A 210 -31.79 -11.10 11.93
N TRP A 211 -30.74 -10.83 11.14
CA TRP A 211 -30.47 -11.48 9.85
C TRP A 211 -29.90 -12.90 9.97
N MET A 212 -29.02 -13.14 10.95
CA MET A 212 -28.52 -14.50 11.22
C MET A 212 -29.64 -15.48 11.60
N MET A 213 -30.64 -15.01 12.34
CA MET A 213 -31.80 -15.82 12.75
C MET A 213 -32.78 -16.10 11.60
N THR A 214 -32.88 -15.23 10.59
CA THR A 214 -33.78 -15.42 9.43
C THR A 214 -33.22 -16.38 8.38
N MET A 215 -31.90 -16.62 8.37
CA MET A 215 -31.24 -17.50 7.39
C MET A 215 -31.14 -18.98 7.81
N GLY A 216 -31.79 -19.40 8.90
CA GLY A 216 -31.92 -20.82 9.24
C GLY A 216 -30.58 -21.53 9.53
N PHE A 217 -29.60 -20.83 10.12
CA PHE A 217 -28.42 -21.49 10.68
C PHE A 217 -28.79 -22.15 12.00
N GLY A 218 -29.19 -23.42 11.92
CA GLY A 218 -29.34 -24.28 13.10
C GLY A 218 -28.02 -24.39 13.86
N ASN A 219 -28.13 -24.17 15.18
CA ASN A 219 -27.17 -24.54 16.23
C ASN A 219 -25.76 -23.94 16.16
N LEU A 220 -25.61 -22.70 16.64
CA LEU A 220 -24.38 -22.27 17.29
C LEU A 220 -24.74 -21.72 18.68
N TYR A 221 -24.57 -22.56 19.70
CA TYR A 221 -24.62 -22.15 21.10
C TYR A 221 -23.38 -21.32 21.42
N ALA A 222 -23.57 -20.06 21.85
CA ALA A 222 -22.53 -19.31 22.54
C ALA A 222 -23.15 -18.63 23.77
N LYS A 223 -22.75 -19.14 24.94
CA LYS A 223 -23.17 -18.67 26.26
C LYS A 223 -22.46 -17.35 26.56
N ALA A 224 -23.23 -16.26 26.68
CA ALA A 224 -22.72 -14.99 27.18
C ALA A 224 -22.76 -15.02 28.72
N ASN A 225 -21.60 -15.02 29.36
CA ASN A 225 -21.47 -14.61 30.75
C ASN A 225 -21.15 -13.12 30.78
N THR A 226 -22.01 -12.35 31.42
CA THR A 226 -21.84 -10.94 31.73
C THR A 226 -21.38 -10.80 33.17
N SER A 227 -20.34 -10.00 33.39
CA SER A 227 -20.08 -9.27 34.64
C SER A 227 -19.61 -7.89 34.27
#